data_AF-A0A926RMV7-F1
#
_entry.id   AF-A0A926RMV7-F1
#
_cell.length_a   1.000
_cell.length_b   1.000
_cell.length_c   1.000
_cell.angle_alpha   90.00
_cell.angle_beta   90.00
_cell.angle_gamma   90.00
#
_symmetry.space_group_name_H-M   'P 1'
#
loop_
_entity.id
_entity.type
_entity.pdbx_description
1 polymer ?
#
loop_
_entity_poly.entity_id
_entity_poly.type
_entity_poly.pdbx_seq_one_letter_code
_entity_poly.pdbx_strand_id
1 'polypeptide(L)'
;MKLKKILPQLATLFIVVLIFGFFTMNAQLNMENRGIDFGYGFLTQESSFDVQFSLIEYSGSDSYGRAYLVGLLNTLLVSVLGIIICTIIGVIIGIARLSPNYLIRTTAAWYVEFFRNIPLLLQIFFWYYAALRALPLPQDAEAILGSSYLTIKGFYTPSLIWENIDIFIYSVIAAIVAIVFVRIHAKKLRENQGKHLPVLNISIAILFVLPLLTFLFGGVNVGYETPELKQLAKTSFKFEGGLSIPPELLSLVIALSLYTATFVAECVRAGIQGVGKGQREAAASIGLN
;
A
#
# COMPACT_ATOMS: atom_id res chain seq x y z
N MET A 1 -25.86 44.15 -11.42
CA MET A 1 -24.63 44.17 -10.59
C MET A 1 -23.69 42.97 -10.79
N LYS A 2 -24.19 41.75 -11.05
CA LYS A 2 -23.32 40.57 -11.28
C LYS A 2 -22.56 40.58 -12.63
N LEU A 3 -23.17 41.10 -13.70
CA LEU A 3 -22.57 41.11 -15.05
C LEU A 3 -21.25 41.91 -15.12
N LYS A 4 -21.18 43.08 -14.45
CA LYS A 4 -19.96 43.91 -14.39
C LYS A 4 -18.79 43.25 -13.65
N LYS A 5 -19.04 42.22 -12.81
CA LYS A 5 -18.00 41.46 -12.12
C LYS A 5 -17.54 40.22 -12.90
N ILE A 6 -18.46 39.60 -13.67
CA ILE A 6 -18.19 38.36 -14.42
C ILE A 6 -17.50 38.65 -15.76
N LEU A 7 -17.86 39.75 -16.43
CA LEU A 7 -17.29 40.12 -17.74
C LEU A 7 -15.76 40.26 -17.74
N PRO A 8 -15.13 41.00 -16.79
CA PRO A 8 -13.67 41.09 -16.75
C PRO A 8 -13.01 39.74 -16.42
N GLN A 9 -13.63 38.90 -15.58
CA GLN A 9 -13.10 37.57 -15.28
C GLN A 9 -13.10 36.64 -16.50
N LEU A 10 -14.18 36.66 -17.30
CA LEU A 10 -14.25 35.92 -18.56
C LEU A 10 -13.25 36.45 -19.60
N ALA A 11 -13.10 37.77 -19.70
CA ALA A 11 -12.11 38.38 -20.59
C ALA A 11 -10.68 38.01 -20.18
N THR A 12 -10.35 38.06 -18.88
CA THR A 12 -9.04 37.62 -18.37
C THR A 12 -8.82 36.13 -18.64
N LEU A 13 -9.80 35.26 -18.36
CA LEU A 13 -9.68 33.83 -18.64
C LEU A 13 -9.45 33.57 -20.13
N PHE A 14 -10.18 34.25 -21.00
CA PHE A 14 -10.02 34.15 -22.45
C PHE A 14 -8.62 34.58 -22.91
N ILE A 15 -8.13 35.72 -22.42
CA ILE A 15 -6.77 36.20 -22.71
C ILE A 15 -5.72 35.20 -22.23
N VAL A 16 -5.88 34.65 -21.02
CA VAL A 16 -4.97 33.64 -20.47
C VAL A 16 -4.95 32.40 -21.37
N VAL A 17 -6.13 31.88 -21.75
CA VAL A 17 -6.23 30.72 -22.65
C VAL A 17 -5.57 31.00 -24.00
N LEU A 18 -5.75 32.21 -24.57
CA LEU A 18 -5.10 32.59 -25.82
C LEU A 18 -3.58 32.67 -25.70
N ILE A 19 -3.06 33.24 -24.61
CA ILE A 19 -1.62 33.34 -24.36
C ILE A 19 -1.02 31.94 -24.25
N PHE A 20 -1.61 31.06 -23.41
CA PHE A 20 -1.16 29.68 -23.27
C PHE A 20 -1.26 28.90 -24.57
N GLY A 21 -2.35 29.06 -25.33
CA GLY A 21 -2.54 28.44 -26.64
C GLY A 21 -1.47 28.88 -27.65
N PHE A 22 -1.20 30.19 -27.72
CA PHE A 22 -0.18 30.75 -28.60
C PHE A 22 1.22 30.21 -28.28
N PHE A 23 1.62 30.19 -27.00
CA PHE A 23 2.93 29.66 -26.61
C PHE A 23 3.03 28.16 -26.82
N THR A 24 1.99 27.39 -26.52
CA THR A 24 1.98 25.94 -26.73
C THR A 24 2.11 25.59 -28.21
N MET A 25 1.36 26.28 -29.08
CA MET A 25 1.43 26.04 -30.52
C MET A 25 2.77 26.47 -31.12
N ASN A 26 3.32 27.62 -30.70
CA ASN A 26 4.67 28.03 -31.11
C ASN A 26 5.74 27.04 -30.62
N ALA A 27 5.62 26.53 -29.40
CA ALA A 27 6.56 25.54 -28.87
C ALA A 27 6.47 24.24 -29.68
N GLN A 28 5.26 23.73 -29.92
CA GLN A 28 5.03 22.52 -30.73
C GLN A 28 5.65 22.64 -32.12
N LEU A 29 5.35 23.70 -32.86
CA LEU A 29 5.89 23.92 -34.21
C LEU A 29 7.43 24.00 -34.23
N ASN A 30 8.02 24.72 -33.27
CA ASN A 30 9.48 24.84 -33.18
C ASN A 30 10.17 23.54 -32.74
N MET A 31 9.50 22.71 -31.96
CA MET A 31 10.02 21.41 -31.49
C MET A 31 9.91 20.34 -32.56
N GLU A 32 8.79 20.28 -33.29
CA GLU A 32 8.59 19.39 -34.43
C GLU A 32 9.60 19.65 -35.54
N ASN A 33 9.86 20.93 -35.86
CA ASN A 33 10.91 21.35 -36.81
C ASN A 33 12.33 20.90 -36.39
N ARG A 34 12.52 20.51 -35.12
CA ARG A 34 13.79 20.03 -34.56
C ARG A 34 13.78 18.51 -34.32
N GLY A 35 12.75 17.80 -34.78
CA GLY A 35 12.59 16.36 -34.57
C GLY A 35 12.35 15.97 -33.10
N ILE A 36 11.87 16.90 -32.28
CA ILE A 36 11.52 16.64 -30.89
C ILE A 36 10.01 16.40 -30.83
N ASP A 37 9.62 15.13 -30.64
CA ASP A 37 8.22 14.76 -30.39
C ASP A 37 7.76 15.36 -29.06
N PHE A 38 6.87 16.36 -29.12
CA PHE A 38 6.28 17.00 -27.94
C PHE A 38 4.86 16.51 -27.72
N GLY A 39 4.57 15.99 -26.52
CA GLY A 39 3.21 15.58 -26.12
C GLY A 39 3.18 14.23 -25.42
N TYR A 40 2.00 13.61 -25.37
CA TYR A 40 1.77 12.30 -24.73
C TYR A 40 1.88 11.12 -25.70
N GLY A 41 2.31 11.34 -26.95
CA GLY A 41 2.44 10.28 -27.97
C GLY A 41 3.41 9.17 -27.56
N PHE A 42 4.41 9.47 -26.73
CA PHE A 42 5.31 8.47 -26.16
C PHE A 42 4.58 7.43 -25.31
N LEU A 43 3.43 7.74 -24.69
CA LEU A 43 2.69 6.80 -23.84
C LEU A 43 2.17 5.58 -24.63
N THR A 44 2.01 5.70 -25.94
CA THR A 44 1.59 4.60 -26.81
C THR A 44 2.76 3.86 -27.46
N GLN A 45 3.98 4.38 -27.36
CA GLN A 45 5.17 3.73 -27.88
C GLN A 45 5.58 2.55 -26.99
N GLU A 46 6.20 1.54 -27.58
CA GLU A 46 6.71 0.36 -26.87
C GLU A 46 7.82 0.76 -25.90
N SER A 47 7.71 0.27 -24.66
CA SER A 47 8.61 0.62 -23.57
C SER A 47 10.02 0.03 -23.74
N SER A 48 10.13 -1.13 -24.40
CA SER A 48 11.38 -1.84 -24.70
C SER A 48 12.20 -2.28 -23.47
N PHE A 49 11.58 -2.37 -22.28
CA PHE A 49 12.22 -2.90 -21.07
C PHE A 49 11.23 -3.72 -20.24
N ASP A 50 11.73 -4.75 -19.55
CA ASP A 50 10.91 -5.56 -18.65
C ASP A 50 10.94 -5.02 -17.21
N VAL A 51 9.85 -5.22 -16.49
CA VAL A 51 9.75 -4.93 -15.05
C VAL A 51 9.78 -6.26 -14.29
N GLN A 52 10.72 -6.41 -13.36
CA GLN A 52 10.94 -7.67 -12.61
C GLN A 52 9.70 -8.16 -11.84
N PHE A 53 8.88 -7.24 -11.35
CA PHE A 53 7.65 -7.54 -10.63
C PHE A 53 6.54 -6.62 -11.12
N SER A 54 5.38 -7.17 -11.47
CA SER A 54 4.21 -6.39 -11.84
C SER A 54 2.93 -7.04 -11.28
N LEU A 55 2.03 -6.21 -10.76
CA LEU A 55 0.70 -6.66 -10.31
C LEU A 55 -0.25 -6.95 -11.48
N ILE A 56 0.02 -6.35 -12.64
CA ILE A 56 -0.68 -6.60 -13.89
C ILE A 56 0.31 -7.18 -14.89
N GLU A 57 -0.16 -8.02 -15.79
CA GLU A 57 0.67 -8.61 -16.85
C GLU A 57 1.35 -7.50 -17.65
N TYR A 58 2.66 -7.58 -17.84
CA TYR A 58 3.44 -6.57 -18.52
C TYR A 58 4.69 -7.19 -19.13
N SER A 59 5.06 -6.68 -20.30
CA SER A 59 6.22 -7.04 -21.08
C SER A 59 6.88 -5.80 -21.67
N GLY A 60 8.15 -5.88 -22.07
CA GLY A 60 8.82 -4.79 -22.78
C GLY A 60 8.18 -4.40 -24.11
N SER A 61 7.35 -5.26 -24.72
CA SER A 61 6.55 -4.92 -25.89
C SER A 61 5.32 -4.05 -25.56
N ASP A 62 4.94 -3.92 -24.29
CA ASP A 62 3.84 -3.06 -23.89
C ASP A 62 4.22 -1.58 -23.93
N SER A 63 3.19 -0.73 -23.99
CA SER A 63 3.37 0.71 -24.09
C SER A 63 3.95 1.36 -22.81
N TYR A 64 4.62 2.51 -22.96
CA TYR A 64 5.08 3.31 -21.82
C TYR A 64 3.94 3.67 -20.85
N GLY A 65 2.73 3.92 -21.35
CA GLY A 65 1.56 4.17 -20.52
C GLY A 65 1.24 2.99 -19.58
N ARG A 66 1.36 1.75 -20.07
CA ARG A 66 1.21 0.55 -19.23
C ARG A 66 2.37 0.42 -18.25
N ALA A 67 3.61 0.72 -18.67
CA ALA A 67 4.79 0.70 -17.80
C ALA A 67 4.65 1.67 -16.61
N TYR A 68 4.15 2.90 -16.83
CA TYR A 68 3.87 3.84 -15.74
C TYR A 68 2.75 3.35 -14.82
N LEU A 69 1.71 2.72 -15.37
CA LEU A 69 0.64 2.14 -14.55
C LEU A 69 1.19 1.02 -13.66
N VAL A 70 2.04 0.13 -14.20
CA VAL A 70 2.75 -0.89 -13.41
C VAL A 70 3.59 -0.24 -12.30
N GLY A 71 4.39 0.78 -12.64
CA GLY A 71 5.21 1.50 -11.67
C GLY A 71 4.39 2.17 -10.56
N LEU A 72 3.26 2.78 -10.91
CA LEU A 72 2.31 3.37 -9.97
C LEU A 72 1.71 2.30 -9.04
N LEU A 73 1.23 1.20 -9.60
CA LEU A 73 0.63 0.10 -8.84
C LEU A 73 1.64 -0.55 -7.86
N ASN A 74 2.88 -0.76 -8.31
CA ASN A 74 3.95 -1.28 -7.46
C ASN A 74 4.32 -0.28 -6.35
N THR A 75 4.39 1.02 -6.67
CA THR A 75 4.65 2.06 -5.66
C THR A 75 3.56 2.10 -4.60
N LEU A 76 2.30 1.98 -5.01
CA LEU A 76 1.17 1.89 -4.09
C LEU A 76 1.25 0.64 -3.22
N LEU A 77 1.56 -0.52 -3.80
CA LEU A 77 1.74 -1.76 -3.06
C LEU A 77 2.84 -1.63 -1.98
N VAL A 78 4.03 -1.19 -2.39
CA VAL A 78 5.17 -1.00 -1.49
C VAL A 78 4.84 0.02 -0.40
N SER A 79 4.15 1.11 -0.76
CA SER A 79 3.74 2.13 0.21
C SER A 79 2.75 1.59 1.24
N VAL A 80 1.74 0.82 0.81
CA VAL A 80 0.74 0.23 1.71
C VAL A 80 1.40 -0.77 2.66
N LEU A 81 2.19 -1.70 2.13
CA LEU A 81 2.92 -2.68 2.94
C LEU A 81 3.89 -1.97 3.91
N GLY A 82 4.61 -0.97 3.40
CA GLY A 82 5.55 -0.15 4.16
C GLY A 82 4.88 0.58 5.31
N ILE A 83 3.74 1.25 5.07
CA ILE A 83 2.97 1.96 6.10
C ILE A 83 2.53 1.01 7.21
N ILE A 84 2.00 -0.17 6.85
CA ILE A 84 1.53 -1.14 7.84
C ILE A 84 2.69 -1.60 8.72
N ILE A 85 3.77 -2.09 8.10
CA ILE A 85 4.93 -2.65 8.83
C ILE A 85 5.63 -1.56 9.65
N CYS A 86 5.87 -0.39 9.05
CA CYS A 86 6.59 0.69 9.74
C CYS A 86 5.78 1.31 10.88
N THR A 87 4.45 1.33 10.78
CA THR A 87 3.59 1.77 11.87
C THR A 87 3.67 0.81 13.05
N ILE A 88 3.57 -0.51 12.80
CA ILE A 88 3.66 -1.53 13.86
C ILE A 88 5.02 -1.43 14.55
N ILE A 89 6.12 -1.51 13.79
CA ILE A 89 7.49 -1.45 14.34
C ILE A 89 7.71 -0.10 15.03
N GLY A 90 7.36 1.00 14.38
CA GLY A 90 7.58 2.35 14.88
C GLY A 90 6.84 2.63 16.18
N VAL A 91 5.58 2.17 16.32
CA VAL A 91 4.82 2.29 17.58
C VAL A 91 5.49 1.47 18.68
N ILE A 92 5.85 0.21 18.41
CA ILE A 92 6.51 -0.65 19.40
C ILE A 92 7.83 -0.02 19.86
N ILE A 93 8.69 0.42 18.94
CA ILE A 93 9.99 1.04 19.25
C ILE A 93 9.79 2.40 19.95
N GLY A 94 8.81 3.20 19.51
CA GLY A 94 8.50 4.50 20.12
C GLY A 94 8.10 4.38 21.58
N ILE A 95 7.25 3.40 21.91
CA ILE A 95 6.88 3.08 23.30
C ILE A 95 8.08 2.51 24.06
N ALA A 96 8.83 1.58 23.46
CA ALA A 96 10.01 0.96 24.08
C ALA A 96 11.06 2.00 24.51
N ARG A 97 11.21 3.12 23.79
CA ARG A 97 12.12 4.23 24.16
C ARG A 97 11.71 4.98 25.41
N LEU A 98 10.45 4.88 25.85
CA LEU A 98 9.98 5.47 27.10
C LEU A 98 10.02 4.48 28.26
N SER A 99 10.43 3.23 28.01
CA SER A 99 10.51 2.21 29.04
C SER A 99 11.46 2.65 30.18
N PRO A 100 11.09 2.42 31.45
CA PRO A 100 11.99 2.61 32.57
C PRO A 100 13.17 1.62 32.54
N ASN A 101 13.02 0.49 31.83
CA ASN A 101 14.08 -0.50 31.69
C ASN A 101 15.20 0.04 30.77
N TYR A 102 16.40 0.14 31.33
CA TYR A 102 17.59 0.64 30.63
C TYR A 102 17.89 -0.16 29.34
N LEU A 103 17.80 -1.49 29.38
CA LEU A 103 18.11 -2.33 28.23
C LEU A 103 17.16 -2.02 27.08
N ILE A 104 15.85 -2.09 27.33
CA ILE A 104 14.80 -1.86 26.32
C ILE A 104 14.97 -0.48 25.68
N ARG A 105 15.09 0.56 26.51
CA ARG A 105 15.26 1.94 26.05
C ARG A 105 16.52 2.12 25.20
N THR A 106 17.64 1.53 25.63
CA THR A 106 18.93 1.64 24.93
C THR A 106 18.92 0.88 23.61
N THR A 107 18.40 -0.35 23.55
CA THR A 107 18.25 -1.08 22.28
C THR A 107 17.32 -0.36 21.30
N ALA A 108 16.22 0.23 21.79
CA ALA A 108 15.31 0.99 20.95
C ALA A 108 15.95 2.30 20.45
N ALA A 109 16.76 2.97 21.28
CA ALA A 109 17.55 4.13 20.84
C ALA A 109 18.60 3.75 19.79
N TRP A 110 19.33 2.65 20.01
CA TRP A 110 20.31 2.14 19.04
C TRP A 110 19.67 1.82 17.70
N TYR A 111 18.52 1.15 17.69
CA TYR A 111 17.76 0.89 16.46
C TYR A 111 17.48 2.20 15.70
N VAL A 112 16.94 3.22 16.38
CA VAL A 112 16.60 4.49 15.74
C VAL A 112 17.84 5.19 15.20
N GLU A 113 18.92 5.27 15.98
CA GLU A 113 20.16 5.92 15.55
C GLU A 113 20.82 5.17 14.40
N PHE A 114 20.93 3.84 14.47
CA PHE A 114 21.55 3.02 13.44
C PHE A 114 20.85 3.19 12.09
N PHE A 115 19.53 2.97 12.05
CA PHE A 115 18.79 3.01 10.79
C PHE A 115 18.67 4.42 10.22
N ARG A 116 18.69 5.48 11.04
CA ARG A 116 18.68 6.87 10.55
C ARG A 116 20.03 7.33 10.01
N ASN A 117 21.12 6.75 10.49
CA ASN A 117 22.49 7.14 10.10
C ASN A 117 23.01 6.37 8.87
N ILE A 118 22.30 5.32 8.43
CA ILE A 118 22.67 4.54 7.25
C ILE A 118 21.83 4.98 6.03
N PRO A 119 22.46 5.32 4.88
CA PRO A 119 21.72 5.64 3.66
C PRO A 119 20.72 4.56 3.28
N LEU A 120 19.47 4.92 2.98
CA LEU A 120 18.41 3.97 2.62
C LEU A 120 18.81 3.08 1.45
N LEU A 121 19.53 3.61 0.45
CA LEU A 121 20.03 2.84 -0.68
C LEU A 121 20.97 1.71 -0.22
N LEU A 122 21.86 1.98 0.74
CA LEU A 122 22.75 0.96 1.29
C LEU A 122 21.95 -0.13 2.01
N GLN A 123 20.87 0.24 2.70
CA GLN A 123 19.99 -0.74 3.34
C GLN A 123 19.31 -1.63 2.30
N ILE A 124 18.74 -1.06 1.24
CA ILE A 124 18.12 -1.83 0.14
C ILE A 124 19.13 -2.81 -0.45
N PHE A 125 20.35 -2.34 -0.73
CA PHE A 125 21.42 -3.20 -1.25
C PHE A 125 21.86 -4.27 -0.26
N PHE A 126 21.99 -3.95 1.02
CA PHE A 126 22.31 -4.92 2.06
C PHE A 126 21.24 -6.02 2.12
N TRP A 127 19.96 -5.66 2.15
CA TRP A 127 18.88 -6.65 2.21
C TRP A 127 18.85 -7.51 0.95
N TYR A 128 19.00 -6.92 -0.23
CA TYR A 128 18.95 -7.66 -1.49
C TYR A 128 20.19 -8.52 -1.75
N TYR A 129 21.39 -7.95 -1.66
CA TYR A 129 22.64 -8.61 -2.05
C TYR A 129 23.33 -9.38 -0.94
N ALA A 130 23.10 -9.05 0.34
CA ALA A 130 23.71 -9.76 1.46
C ALA A 130 22.69 -10.65 2.17
N ALA A 131 21.63 -10.08 2.75
CA ALA A 131 20.70 -10.82 3.60
C ALA A 131 19.93 -11.90 2.82
N LEU A 132 19.27 -11.54 1.72
CA LEU A 132 18.49 -12.49 0.92
C LEU A 132 19.36 -13.47 0.13
N ARG A 133 20.64 -13.17 -0.08
CA ARG A 133 21.60 -14.09 -0.72
C ARG A 133 22.23 -15.09 0.24
N ALA A 134 22.10 -14.87 1.54
CA ALA A 134 22.48 -15.84 2.57
C ALA A 134 21.40 -16.92 2.81
N LEU A 135 20.21 -16.78 2.20
CA LEU A 135 19.13 -17.76 2.29
C LEU A 135 19.47 -19.06 1.53
N PRO A 136 18.79 -20.18 1.82
CA PRO A 136 19.01 -21.44 1.12
C PRO A 136 18.53 -21.39 -0.34
N LEU A 137 19.07 -22.31 -1.14
CA LEU A 137 18.55 -22.61 -2.48
C LEU A 137 17.14 -23.22 -2.36
N PRO A 138 16.28 -23.12 -3.40
CA PRO A 138 14.91 -23.63 -3.32
C PRO A 138 14.77 -25.11 -2.90
N GLN A 139 15.73 -25.94 -3.27
CA GLN A 139 15.76 -27.38 -2.95
C GLN A 139 16.10 -27.68 -1.49
N ASP A 140 16.83 -26.78 -0.82
CA ASP A 140 17.30 -26.92 0.56
C ASP A 140 16.45 -26.09 1.53
N ALA A 141 15.40 -25.43 1.03
CA ALA A 141 14.58 -24.53 1.81
C ALA A 141 13.56 -25.29 2.66
N GLU A 142 13.61 -25.05 3.98
CA GLU A 142 12.65 -25.64 4.91
C GLU A 142 11.32 -24.87 4.92
N ALA A 143 10.24 -25.59 5.21
CA ALA A 143 8.91 -25.03 5.28
C ALA A 143 8.73 -24.21 6.58
N ILE A 144 8.56 -22.90 6.42
CA ILE A 144 8.12 -21.98 7.46
C ILE A 144 6.62 -22.22 7.70
N LEU A 145 6.26 -22.54 8.95
CA LEU A 145 4.87 -22.82 9.34
C LEU A 145 4.21 -23.94 8.50
N GLY A 146 5.01 -24.82 7.89
CA GLY A 146 4.55 -25.96 7.10
C GLY A 146 4.06 -25.65 5.68
N SER A 147 3.99 -24.38 5.26
CA SER A 147 3.39 -24.02 3.95
C SER A 147 4.10 -22.92 3.18
N SER A 148 5.03 -22.19 3.80
CA SER A 148 5.72 -21.06 3.18
C SER A 148 7.22 -21.32 3.11
N TYR A 149 7.91 -20.85 2.08
CA TYR A 149 9.32 -21.11 1.84
C TYR A 149 10.06 -19.81 1.58
N LEU A 150 11.18 -19.59 2.26
CA LEU A 150 12.03 -18.44 2.06
C LEU A 150 13.34 -18.88 1.43
N THR A 151 13.62 -18.38 0.23
CA THR A 151 14.75 -18.83 -0.60
C THR A 151 15.52 -17.64 -1.15
N ILE A 152 16.69 -17.88 -1.75
CA ILE A 152 17.39 -16.85 -2.52
C ILE A 152 16.56 -16.28 -3.69
N LYS A 153 15.56 -17.02 -4.20
CA LYS A 153 14.73 -16.60 -5.33
C LYS A 153 13.48 -15.81 -4.91
N GLY A 154 13.25 -15.65 -3.61
CA GLY A 154 12.09 -14.97 -3.07
C GLY A 154 11.40 -15.75 -1.96
N PHE A 155 10.26 -15.20 -1.53
CA PHE A 155 9.38 -15.79 -0.54
C PHE A 155 8.14 -16.37 -1.23
N TYR A 156 7.89 -17.65 -1.00
CA TYR A 156 6.76 -18.38 -1.55
C TYR A 156 5.79 -18.70 -0.42
N THR A 157 4.52 -18.37 -0.58
CA THR A 157 3.50 -18.63 0.44
C THR A 157 2.22 -19.09 -0.24
N PRO A 158 1.30 -19.79 0.45
CA PRO A 158 0.05 -20.21 -0.18
C PRO A 158 -0.74 -19.01 -0.71
N SER A 159 -1.26 -19.14 -1.93
CA SER A 159 -2.17 -18.15 -2.52
C SER A 159 -3.62 -18.57 -2.29
N LEU A 160 -4.50 -17.57 -2.24
CA LEU A 160 -5.95 -17.77 -2.25
C LEU A 160 -6.41 -17.72 -3.70
N ILE A 161 -7.00 -18.80 -4.19
CA ILE A 161 -7.64 -18.85 -5.50
C ILE A 161 -9.12 -18.54 -5.28
N TRP A 162 -9.57 -17.42 -5.83
CA TRP A 162 -10.94 -16.97 -5.72
C TRP A 162 -11.72 -17.35 -6.97
N GLU A 163 -12.80 -18.10 -6.80
CA GLU A 163 -13.81 -18.30 -7.84
C GLU A 163 -14.87 -17.20 -7.69
N ASN A 164 -15.21 -16.53 -8.80
CA ASN A 164 -16.23 -15.47 -8.84
C ASN A 164 -15.95 -14.29 -7.88
N ILE A 165 -14.68 -13.86 -7.74
CA ILE A 165 -14.29 -12.74 -6.87
C ILE A 165 -15.08 -11.45 -7.15
N ASP A 166 -15.47 -11.21 -8.39
CA ASP A 166 -16.23 -10.02 -8.78
C ASP A 166 -17.60 -9.97 -8.08
N ILE A 167 -18.30 -11.11 -7.97
CA ILE A 167 -19.59 -11.21 -7.28
C ILE A 167 -19.41 -10.88 -5.79
N PHE A 168 -18.35 -11.39 -5.18
CA PHE A 168 -18.00 -11.05 -3.80
C PHE A 168 -17.75 -9.54 -3.65
N ILE A 169 -16.95 -8.93 -4.53
CA ILE A 169 -16.66 -7.49 -4.51
C ILE A 169 -17.95 -6.67 -4.66
N TYR A 170 -18.82 -7.01 -5.60
CA TYR A 170 -20.09 -6.33 -5.79
C TYR A 170 -20.98 -6.41 -4.55
N SER A 171 -20.98 -7.54 -3.83
CA SER A 171 -21.74 -7.68 -2.59
C SER A 171 -21.22 -6.80 -1.46
N VAL A 172 -19.89 -6.62 -1.36
CA VAL A 172 -19.27 -5.71 -0.39
C VAL A 172 -19.63 -4.27 -0.71
N ILE A 173 -19.58 -3.88 -1.99
CA ILE A 173 -20.01 -2.54 -2.42
C ILE A 173 -21.50 -2.32 -2.11
N ALA A 174 -22.36 -3.29 -2.42
CA ALA A 174 -23.78 -3.24 -2.09
C ALA A 174 -24.03 -3.13 -0.58
N ALA A 175 -23.25 -3.83 0.24
CA ALA A 175 -23.31 -3.74 1.70
C ALA A 175 -22.96 -2.33 2.20
N ILE A 176 -21.90 -1.72 1.67
CA ILE A 176 -21.51 -0.34 2.02
C ILE A 176 -22.63 0.64 1.64
N VAL A 177 -23.18 0.53 0.43
CA VAL A 177 -24.30 1.38 -0.02
C VAL A 177 -25.51 1.21 0.89
N ALA A 178 -25.89 -0.03 1.22
CA ALA A 178 -26.98 -0.33 2.15
C ALA A 178 -26.74 0.26 3.55
N ILE A 179 -25.51 0.17 4.09
CA ILE A 179 -25.14 0.78 5.37
C ILE A 179 -25.31 2.30 5.34
N VAL A 180 -24.94 2.96 4.24
CA VAL A 180 -25.14 4.40 4.07
C VAL A 180 -26.63 4.75 4.08
N PHE A 181 -27.46 3.99 3.36
CA PHE A 181 -28.92 4.18 3.37
C PHE A 181 -29.52 3.98 4.77
N VAL A 182 -29.12 2.93 5.49
CA VAL A 182 -29.56 2.67 6.87
C VAL A 182 -29.17 3.81 7.79
N ARG A 183 -27.95 4.34 7.68
CA ARG A 183 -27.49 5.49 8.47
C ARG A 183 -28.31 6.75 8.18
N ILE A 184 -28.57 7.05 6.92
CA ILE A 184 -29.38 8.20 6.51
C ILE A 184 -30.82 8.06 7.03
N HIS A 185 -31.42 6.88 6.86
CA HIS A 185 -32.78 6.61 7.30
C HIS A 185 -32.90 6.67 8.83
N ALA A 186 -31.97 6.06 9.56
CA ALA A 186 -31.95 6.08 11.02
C ALA A 186 -31.75 7.50 11.58
N LYS A 187 -30.95 8.34 10.93
CA LYS A 187 -30.81 9.75 11.31
C LYS A 187 -32.13 10.49 11.12
N LYS A 188 -32.79 10.33 9.97
CA LYS A 188 -34.09 10.96 9.68
C LYS A 188 -35.19 10.50 10.65
N LEU A 189 -35.18 9.22 11.01
CA LEU A 189 -36.13 8.65 11.98
C LEU A 189 -35.89 9.19 13.40
N ARG A 190 -34.62 9.36 13.79
CA ARG A 190 -34.25 9.96 15.08
C ARG A 190 -34.71 11.42 15.17
N GLU A 191 -34.52 12.19 14.10
CA GLU A 191 -34.87 13.62 14.04
C GLU A 191 -36.40 13.85 14.01
N ASN A 192 -37.15 13.00 13.31
CA ASN A 192 -38.60 13.19 13.14
C ASN A 192 -39.47 12.50 14.20
N GLN A 193 -39.03 11.33 14.72
CA GLN A 193 -39.87 10.48 15.58
C GLN A 193 -39.21 10.13 16.92
N GLY A 194 -37.97 10.57 17.18
CA GLY A 194 -37.24 10.29 18.43
C GLY A 194 -36.87 8.82 18.67
N LYS A 195 -37.09 7.92 17.69
CA LYS A 195 -36.78 6.50 17.82
C LYS A 195 -35.31 6.23 17.50
N HIS A 196 -34.62 5.53 18.40
CA HIS A 196 -33.22 5.12 18.23
C HIS A 196 -33.15 3.71 17.64
N LEU A 197 -32.61 3.59 16.42
CA LEU A 197 -32.28 2.29 15.82
C LEU A 197 -30.83 1.89 16.17
N PRO A 198 -30.55 0.60 16.40
CA PRO A 198 -29.19 0.10 16.66
C PRO A 198 -28.38 0.02 15.36
N VAL A 199 -28.04 1.18 14.78
CA VAL A 199 -27.38 1.29 13.46
C VAL A 199 -26.07 0.51 13.39
N LEU A 200 -25.30 0.45 14.48
CA LEU A 200 -24.04 -0.27 14.52
C LEU A 200 -24.24 -1.76 14.26
N ASN A 201 -25.16 -2.40 15.00
CA ASN A 201 -25.43 -3.84 14.88
C ASN A 201 -26.01 -4.18 13.49
N ILE A 202 -26.91 -3.34 12.98
CA ILE A 202 -27.48 -3.51 11.64
C ILE A 202 -26.38 -3.38 10.58
N SER A 203 -25.47 -2.41 10.74
CA SER A 203 -24.38 -2.20 9.78
C SER A 203 -23.40 -3.37 9.77
N ILE A 204 -23.04 -3.89 10.95
CA ILE A 204 -22.20 -5.08 11.10
C ILE A 204 -22.91 -6.28 10.45
N ALA A 205 -24.20 -6.48 10.73
CA ALA A 205 -24.97 -7.56 10.13
C ALA A 205 -24.97 -7.48 8.60
N ILE A 206 -25.26 -6.31 8.03
CA ILE A 206 -25.24 -6.10 6.57
C ILE A 206 -23.84 -6.36 5.98
N LEU A 207 -22.79 -5.88 6.65
CA LEU A 207 -21.40 -6.00 6.19
C LEU A 207 -20.94 -7.46 6.08
N PHE A 208 -21.41 -8.34 6.95
CA PHE A 208 -21.03 -9.75 6.94
C PHE A 208 -22.04 -10.64 6.23
N VAL A 209 -23.34 -10.43 6.43
CA VAL A 209 -24.40 -11.29 5.86
C VAL A 209 -24.43 -11.19 4.34
N LEU A 210 -24.37 -9.99 3.76
CA LEU A 210 -24.46 -9.85 2.30
C LEU A 210 -23.28 -10.54 1.57
N PRO A 211 -22.01 -10.34 1.97
CA PRO A 211 -20.92 -11.11 1.37
C PRO A 211 -21.01 -12.60 1.65
N LEU A 212 -21.44 -13.03 2.84
CA LEU A 212 -21.57 -14.45 3.16
C LEU A 212 -22.64 -15.16 2.32
N LEU A 213 -23.71 -14.46 1.94
CA LEU A 213 -24.71 -14.98 1.01
C LEU A 213 -24.12 -15.26 -0.39
N THR A 214 -23.06 -14.57 -0.81
CA THR A 214 -22.39 -14.87 -2.09
C THR A 214 -21.65 -16.20 -2.09
N PHE A 215 -21.17 -16.67 -0.93
CA PHE A 215 -20.59 -18.01 -0.81
C PHE A 215 -21.66 -19.11 -0.91
N LEU A 216 -22.87 -18.84 -0.43
CA LEU A 216 -23.96 -19.82 -0.44
C LEU A 216 -24.70 -19.86 -1.79
N PHE A 217 -24.95 -18.69 -2.39
CA PHE A 217 -25.81 -18.55 -3.57
C PHE A 217 -25.10 -17.94 -4.78
N GLY A 218 -24.04 -17.18 -4.56
CA GLY A 218 -23.28 -16.51 -5.62
C GLY A 218 -22.17 -17.36 -6.23
N GLY A 219 -22.03 -18.63 -5.81
CA GLY A 219 -20.98 -19.52 -6.30
C GLY A 219 -19.57 -19.02 -6.01
N VAL A 220 -19.40 -18.17 -4.99
CA VAL A 220 -18.09 -17.70 -4.55
C VAL A 220 -17.43 -18.80 -3.74
N ASN A 221 -16.25 -19.23 -4.17
CA ASN A 221 -15.47 -20.22 -3.47
C ASN A 221 -14.02 -19.73 -3.31
N VAL A 222 -13.36 -20.19 -2.25
CA VAL A 222 -11.98 -19.84 -1.94
C VAL A 222 -11.19 -21.12 -1.80
N GLY A 223 -10.39 -21.42 -2.82
CA GLY A 223 -9.37 -22.45 -2.80
C GLY A 223 -8.06 -21.92 -2.23
N TYR A 224 -7.19 -22.87 -1.85
CA TYR A 224 -5.82 -22.59 -1.43
C TYR A 224 -4.88 -23.37 -2.33
N GLU A 225 -3.87 -22.70 -2.86
CA GLU A 225 -2.79 -23.34 -3.61
C GLU A 225 -1.49 -23.20 -2.84
N THR A 226 -0.90 -24.33 -2.47
CA THR A 226 0.38 -24.37 -1.76
C THR A 226 1.54 -24.39 -2.75
N PRO A 227 2.64 -23.68 -2.47
CA PRO A 227 3.82 -23.72 -3.32
C PRO A 227 4.47 -25.11 -3.28
N GLU A 228 4.65 -25.73 -4.45
CA GLU A 228 5.30 -27.03 -4.62
C GLU A 228 6.64 -26.88 -5.35
N LEU A 229 7.66 -27.58 -4.85
CA LEU A 229 8.97 -27.58 -5.47
C LEU A 229 8.97 -28.47 -6.73
N LYS A 230 9.16 -27.87 -7.91
CA LYS A 230 9.35 -28.60 -9.16
C LYS A 230 10.80 -28.54 -9.63
N GLN A 231 11.28 -29.70 -10.07
CA GLN A 231 12.59 -29.85 -10.70
C GLN A 231 12.42 -29.71 -12.22
N LEU A 232 12.85 -28.57 -12.77
CA LEU A 232 12.77 -28.27 -14.21
C LEU A 232 13.94 -28.86 -15.00
N ALA A 233 15.09 -29.04 -14.34
CA ALA A 233 16.28 -29.65 -14.93
C ALA A 233 17.15 -30.29 -13.82
N LYS A 234 18.23 -30.99 -14.20
CA LYS A 234 19.15 -31.65 -13.25
C LYS A 234 19.63 -30.73 -12.11
N THR A 235 19.77 -29.43 -12.37
CA THR A 235 20.23 -28.41 -11.40
C THR A 235 19.25 -27.24 -11.22
N SER A 236 18.05 -27.31 -11.81
CA SER A 236 17.09 -26.20 -11.78
C SER A 236 15.84 -26.59 -10.99
N PHE A 237 15.68 -25.93 -9.85
CA PHE A 237 14.53 -26.07 -8.96
C PHE A 237 13.79 -24.74 -8.86
N LYS A 238 12.45 -24.80 -8.92
CA LYS A 238 11.57 -23.63 -8.83
C LYS A 238 10.30 -24.04 -8.07
N PHE A 239 9.83 -23.16 -7.19
CA PHE A 239 8.50 -23.30 -6.62
C PHE A 239 7.45 -22.86 -7.65
N GLU A 240 6.46 -23.72 -7.87
CA GLU A 240 5.27 -23.44 -8.67
C GLU A 240 4.02 -23.49 -7.79
N GLY A 241 3.00 -22.72 -8.17
CA GLY A 241 1.82 -22.50 -7.36
C GLY A 241 2.05 -21.54 -6.18
N GLY A 242 0.97 -21.11 -5.57
CA GLY A 242 1.02 -20.14 -4.47
C GLY A 242 1.35 -18.72 -4.94
N LEU A 243 1.64 -17.85 -3.97
CA LEU A 243 2.07 -16.48 -4.18
C LEU A 243 3.60 -16.42 -4.09
N SER A 244 4.23 -15.95 -5.18
CA SER A 244 5.67 -15.72 -5.25
C SER A 244 5.97 -14.23 -5.06
N ILE A 245 6.62 -13.89 -3.95
CA ILE A 245 7.10 -12.54 -3.64
C ILE A 245 8.60 -12.49 -3.98
N PRO A 246 9.00 -11.73 -5.01
CA PRO A 246 10.39 -11.70 -5.46
C PRO A 246 11.30 -10.94 -4.47
N PRO A 247 12.61 -11.21 -4.47
CA PRO A 247 13.55 -10.64 -3.51
C PRO A 247 13.67 -9.12 -3.63
N GLU A 248 13.44 -8.53 -4.81
CA GLU A 248 13.44 -7.10 -5.05
C GLU A 248 12.33 -6.39 -4.27
N LEU A 249 11.12 -6.97 -4.28
CA LEU A 249 9.99 -6.44 -3.52
C LEU A 249 10.23 -6.59 -2.02
N LEU A 250 10.73 -7.76 -1.60
CA LEU A 250 11.00 -8.05 -0.20
C LEU A 250 12.07 -7.13 0.39
N SER A 251 13.19 -6.93 -0.32
CA SER A 251 14.27 -6.06 0.12
C SER A 251 13.83 -4.60 0.22
N LEU A 252 13.06 -4.12 -0.76
CA LEU A 252 12.53 -2.76 -0.78
C LEU A 252 11.56 -2.52 0.37
N VAL A 253 10.60 -3.43 0.58
CA VAL A 253 9.61 -3.34 1.67
C VAL A 253 10.31 -3.39 3.03
N ILE A 254 11.25 -4.32 3.26
CA ILE A 254 11.99 -4.43 4.53
C ILE A 254 12.80 -3.16 4.79
N ALA A 255 13.63 -2.74 3.83
CA ALA A 255 14.50 -1.58 4.00
C ALA A 255 13.69 -0.30 4.29
N LEU A 256 12.67 -0.04 3.46
CA LEU A 256 11.82 1.13 3.60
C LEU A 256 11.04 1.12 4.92
N SER A 257 10.52 -0.04 5.33
CA SER A 257 9.77 -0.16 6.58
C SER A 257 10.64 0.09 7.80
N LEU A 258 11.83 -0.52 7.87
CA LEU A 258 12.75 -0.37 9.00
C LEU A 258 13.23 1.07 9.13
N TYR A 259 13.64 1.68 8.02
CA TYR A 259 14.04 3.08 7.98
C TYR A 259 12.90 4.01 8.42
N THR A 260 11.71 3.86 7.82
CA THR A 260 10.57 4.75 8.09
C THR A 260 10.03 4.59 9.51
N ALA A 261 10.11 3.38 10.08
CA ALA A 261 9.70 3.10 11.45
C ALA A 261 10.49 3.94 12.48
N THR A 262 11.71 4.37 12.17
CA THR A 262 12.49 5.26 13.05
C THR A 262 11.83 6.63 13.22
N PHE A 263 11.23 7.18 12.15
CA PHE A 263 10.50 8.44 12.20
C PHE A 263 9.18 8.29 12.94
N VAL A 264 8.45 7.20 12.69
CA VAL A 264 7.23 6.87 13.43
C VAL A 264 7.54 6.74 14.92
N ALA A 265 8.62 6.07 15.29
CA ALA A 265 9.05 5.92 16.69
C ALA A 265 9.34 7.27 17.37
N GLU A 266 9.96 8.22 16.66
CA GLU A 266 10.16 9.59 17.17
C GLU A 266 8.82 10.33 17.33
N CYS A 267 7.92 10.24 16.36
CA CYS A 267 6.59 10.84 16.44
C CYS A 267 5.78 10.29 17.63
N VAL A 268 5.79 8.97 17.84
CA VAL A 268 5.10 8.32 18.95
C VAL A 268 5.69 8.76 20.29
N ARG A 269 7.03 8.72 20.42
CA ARG A 269 7.72 9.17 21.63
C ARG A 269 7.42 10.62 21.95
N ALA A 270 7.53 11.51 20.96
CA ALA A 270 7.23 12.93 21.11
C ALA A 270 5.74 13.17 21.45
N GLY A 271 4.83 12.42 20.84
CA GLY A 271 3.41 12.46 21.13
C GLY A 271 3.09 12.12 22.59
N ILE A 272 3.71 11.07 23.13
CA ILE A 272 3.52 10.67 24.54
C ILE A 272 4.15 11.69 25.49
N GLN A 273 5.36 12.19 25.18
CA GLN A 273 6.03 13.20 26.02
C GLN A 273 5.34 14.57 25.97
N GLY A 274 4.62 14.88 24.90
CA GLY A 274 3.84 16.12 24.75
C GLY A 274 2.58 16.18 25.61
N VAL A 275 2.18 15.09 26.27
CA VAL A 275 1.03 15.09 27.19
C VAL A 275 1.36 15.91 28.43
N GLY A 276 0.56 16.95 28.68
CA GLY A 276 0.75 17.88 29.79
C GLY A 276 0.77 17.21 31.16
N LYS A 277 1.57 17.75 32.08
CA LYS A 277 1.79 17.21 33.43
C LYS A 277 0.49 16.90 34.17
N GLY A 278 -0.49 17.81 34.13
CA GLY A 278 -1.79 17.63 34.81
C GLY A 278 -2.61 16.44 34.30
N GLN A 279 -2.51 16.09 33.01
CA GLN A 279 -3.18 14.90 32.46
C GLN A 279 -2.49 13.60 32.91
N ARG A 280 -1.16 13.62 33.03
CA ARG A 280 -0.39 12.48 33.55
C ARG A 280 -0.66 12.25 35.04
N GLU A 281 -0.74 13.32 35.82
CA GLU A 281 -1.08 13.27 37.25
C GLU A 281 -2.53 12.80 37.47
N ALA A 282 -3.47 13.26 36.63
CA ALA A 282 -4.85 12.77 36.67
C ALA A 282 -4.96 11.28 36.35
N ALA A 283 -4.27 10.80 35.30
CA ALA A 283 -4.23 9.38 34.94
C ALA A 283 -3.66 8.51 36.08
N ALA A 284 -2.54 8.93 36.68
CA ALA A 284 -1.95 8.25 37.83
C ALA A 284 -2.90 8.23 39.05
N SER A 285 -3.67 9.31 39.26
CA SER A 285 -4.62 9.40 40.37
C SER A 285 -5.82 8.46 40.23
N ILE A 286 -6.17 8.05 39.01
CA ILE A 286 -7.24 7.08 38.73
C ILE A 286 -6.70 5.66 38.47
N GLY A 287 -5.42 5.40 38.77
CA GLY A 287 -4.79 4.09 38.63
C GLY A 287 -4.43 3.69 37.19
N LEU A 288 -4.53 4.62 36.24
CA LEU A 288 -4.01 4.45 34.89
C LEU A 288 -2.53 4.89 34.89
N ASN A 289 -1.65 3.98 35.30
CA ASN A 289 -0.19 4.16 35.29
C ASN A 289 0.41 3.95 33.89
#